data_AF-A0A849QE01-F1
#
_entry.id   AF-A0A849QE01-F1
#
_cell.length_a   1.000
_cell.length_b   1.000
_cell.length_c   1.000
_cell.angle_alpha   90.00
_cell.angle_beta   90.00
_cell.angle_gamma   90.00
#
_symmetry.space_group_name_H-M   'P 1'
#
loop_
_entity.id
_entity.type
_entity.pdbx_description
1 polymer ?
#
loop_
_entity_poly.entity_id
_entity_poly.type
_entity_poly.pdbx_seq_one_letter_code
_entity_poly.pdbx_strand_id
1 'polypeptide(L)'
;MVEIVLKVAEAEHRDIGRFIVRIDAVSMEKLGVRTGDIIQIKGKRGTAAIAWPAYQGDKGREIIRMDGRIRRNAGVSLSEKVTVSRANEEPARNVTLAPTSVPIRPEPRFEEFVKRKLLNCPVTPQDTVFIPILGRAIPFKVISIKPAGTVVVQHSTILTIAEKPTGDVIGTAQVTYEEIGGLSDEIQRIREMVELPMKHPELFKRLGIDPPRGLILHGPPGTGKTLLAKAVASESEANFIHINGPEIMSKFYGESE
;
A
#
# COMPACT_ATOMS: atom_id res chain seq x y z
N MET A 1 -8.75 12.13 23.25
CA MET A 1 -7.50 11.66 22.59
C MET A 1 -6.97 12.82 21.78
N VAL A 2 -5.66 13.06 21.80
CA VAL A 2 -5.06 14.11 20.96
C VAL A 2 -4.99 13.57 19.54
N GLU A 3 -5.51 14.36 18.60
CA GLU A 3 -5.48 14.07 17.17
C GLU A 3 -4.69 15.18 16.47
N ILE A 4 -3.86 14.79 15.50
CA ILE A 4 -3.15 15.72 14.63
C ILE A 4 -3.43 15.38 13.18
N VAL A 5 -3.34 16.37 12.30
CA VAL A 5 -3.51 16.18 10.87
C VAL A 5 -2.16 16.28 10.19
N LEU A 6 -1.82 15.27 9.39
CA LEU A 6 -0.55 15.20 8.66
C LEU A 6 -0.79 14.97 7.18
N LYS A 7 0.09 15.54 6.34
CA LYS A 7 0.06 15.33 4.89
C LYS A 7 0.77 14.03 4.53
N VAL A 8 0.12 13.18 3.75
CA VAL A 8 0.65 11.89 3.30
C VAL A 8 1.82 12.11 2.34
N ALA A 9 2.96 11.51 2.66
CA ALA A 9 4.16 11.48 1.85
C ALA A 9 4.60 10.04 1.57
N GLU A 10 5.41 9.89 0.53
CA GLU A 10 5.92 8.59 0.08
C GLU A 10 6.94 8.01 1.07
N ALA A 11 6.89 6.70 1.30
CA ALA A 11 7.87 6.01 2.12
C ALA A 11 9.19 5.79 1.35
N GLU A 12 10.29 5.66 2.09
CA GLU A 12 11.54 5.19 1.49
C GLU A 12 11.54 3.67 1.32
N HIS A 13 12.30 3.17 0.35
CA HIS A 13 12.33 1.74 0.01
C HIS A 13 12.60 0.81 1.20
N ARG A 14 13.44 1.26 2.14
CA ARG A 14 13.77 0.50 3.37
C ARG A 14 12.60 0.32 4.35
N ASP A 15 11.54 1.10 4.23
CA ASP A 15 10.41 1.11 5.16
C ASP A 15 9.22 0.27 4.64
N ILE A 16 9.22 -0.10 3.36
CA ILE A 16 8.11 -0.79 2.70
C ILE A 16 7.84 -2.15 3.34
N GLY A 17 6.55 -2.42 3.59
CA GLY A 17 6.07 -3.71 4.10
C GLY A 17 6.42 -3.97 5.56
N ARG A 18 6.91 -2.97 6.29
CA ARG A 18 7.29 -3.08 7.71
C ARG A 18 6.22 -2.59 8.68
N PHE A 19 5.04 -2.20 8.18
CA PHE A 19 3.96 -1.61 8.98
C PHE A 19 4.38 -0.33 9.73
N ILE A 20 5.41 0.37 9.24
CA ILE A 20 5.91 1.58 9.88
C ILE A 20 5.46 2.82 9.13
N VAL A 21 5.26 3.89 9.89
CA VAL A 21 5.09 5.25 9.36
C VAL A 21 6.06 6.18 10.04
N ARG A 22 6.54 7.19 9.32
CA ARG A 22 7.46 8.17 9.86
C ARG A 22 6.80 9.52 10.04
N ILE A 23 6.91 10.05 11.25
CA ILE A 23 6.39 11.36 11.65
C ILE A 23 7.46 12.12 12.43
N ASP A 24 7.42 13.44 12.39
CA ASP A 24 8.46 14.27 13.03
C ASP A 24 8.32 14.28 14.56
N ALA A 25 9.40 14.66 15.24
CA ALA A 25 9.46 14.61 16.71
C ALA A 25 8.36 15.48 17.36
N VAL A 26 8.02 16.62 16.75
CA VAL A 26 6.97 17.51 17.23
C VAL A 26 5.60 16.82 17.16
N SER A 27 5.31 16.12 16.06
CA SER A 27 4.09 15.33 15.93
C SER A 27 4.03 14.17 16.93
N MET A 28 5.15 13.47 17.14
CA MET A 28 5.24 12.39 18.12
C MET A 28 4.98 12.89 19.54
N GLU A 29 5.55 14.04 19.91
CA GLU A 29 5.36 14.66 21.22
C GLU A 29 3.92 15.09 21.44
N LYS A 30 3.30 15.76 20.45
CA LYS A 30 1.87 16.15 20.50
C LYS A 30 0.96 14.93 20.69
N LEU A 31 1.27 13.82 20.03
CA LEU A 31 0.54 12.56 20.16
C LEU A 31 0.85 11.78 21.44
N GLY A 32 1.93 12.13 22.15
CA GLY A 32 2.40 11.39 23.32
C GLY A 32 2.87 9.97 22.97
N VAL A 33 3.51 9.79 21.82
CA VAL A 33 4.01 8.50 21.32
C VAL A 33 5.54 8.50 21.16
N ARG A 34 6.14 7.32 21.30
CA ARG A 34 7.57 7.07 21.13
C ARG A 34 7.82 6.17 19.92
N THR A 35 9.08 5.99 19.57
CA THR A 35 9.46 5.04 18.51
C THR A 35 9.02 3.64 18.88
N GLY A 36 8.29 2.98 17.98
CA GLY A 36 7.75 1.64 18.19
C GLY A 36 6.32 1.61 18.72
N ASP A 37 5.79 2.74 19.21
CA ASP A 37 4.39 2.82 19.62
C ASP A 37 3.47 2.76 18.39
N ILE A 38 2.24 2.31 18.59
CA ILE A 38 1.27 2.18 17.50
C ILE A 38 0.39 3.44 17.46
N ILE A 39 0.15 3.92 16.24
CA ILE A 39 -0.74 5.04 15.96
C ILE A 39 -1.88 4.59 15.06
N GLN A 40 -3.06 5.16 15.31
CA GLN A 40 -4.20 5.05 14.43
C GLN A 40 -4.08 6.08 13.31
N ILE A 41 -4.34 5.65 12.08
CA ILE A 41 -4.37 6.50 10.90
C ILE A 41 -5.80 6.45 10.35
N LYS A 42 -6.45 7.61 10.28
CA LYS A 42 -7.81 7.76 9.78
C LYS A 42 -7.79 8.59 8.49
N GLY A 43 -8.05 7.92 7.38
CA GLY A 43 -8.35 8.50 6.08
C GLY A 43 -9.82 8.29 5.72
N LYS A 44 -10.10 7.80 4.50
CA LYS A 44 -11.43 7.30 4.13
C LYS A 44 -11.80 6.04 4.95
N ARG A 45 -10.79 5.29 5.37
CA ARG A 45 -10.88 4.14 6.29
C ARG A 45 -9.89 4.32 7.44
N GLY A 46 -10.15 3.61 8.54
CA GLY A 46 -9.21 3.55 9.67
C GLY A 46 -8.26 2.37 9.52
N THR A 47 -6.97 2.60 9.78
CA THR A 47 -5.93 1.58 9.85
C THR A 47 -4.93 1.94 10.95
N ALA A 48 -3.94 1.10 11.21
CA ALA A 48 -2.93 1.33 12.24
C ALA A 48 -1.52 1.01 11.75
N ALA A 49 -0.53 1.69 12.31
CA ALA A 49 0.88 1.49 11.97
C ALA A 49 1.80 1.85 13.14
N ILE A 50 3.05 1.41 13.05
CA ILE A 50 4.08 1.64 14.06
C ILE A 50 4.77 2.98 13.78
N ALA A 51 4.79 3.87 14.75
CA ALA A 51 5.41 5.18 14.63
C ALA A 51 6.93 5.10 14.72
N TRP A 52 7.61 5.71 13.75
CA TRP A 52 9.05 5.88 13.68
C TRP A 52 9.41 7.35 13.48
N PRO A 53 10.63 7.78 13.89
CA PRO A 53 11.05 9.15 13.69
C PRO A 53 11.25 9.47 12.20
N ALA A 54 10.85 10.67 11.81
CA ALA A 54 11.09 11.24 10.49
C ALA A 54 12.59 11.36 10.16
N TYR A 55 12.88 11.40 8.86
CA TYR A 55 14.23 11.70 8.37
C TYR A 55 14.61 13.14 8.68
N GLN A 56 15.92 13.42 8.73
CA GLN A 56 16.42 14.74 9.11
C GLN A 56 15.87 15.85 8.22
N GLY A 57 15.68 15.60 6.91
CA GLY A 57 15.15 16.58 5.96
C GLY A 57 13.63 16.82 6.04
N ASP A 58 12.89 16.01 6.79
CA ASP A 58 11.42 16.08 6.88
C ASP A 58 10.91 16.82 8.13
N LYS A 59 11.81 17.23 9.01
CA LYS A 59 11.47 17.91 10.27
C LYS A 59 10.65 19.18 9.99
N GLY A 60 9.52 19.35 10.70
CA GLY A 60 8.69 20.54 10.59
C GLY A 60 7.83 20.63 9.32
N ARG A 61 7.79 19.59 8.48
CA ARG A 61 6.97 19.58 7.25
C ARG A 61 5.53 19.13 7.46
N GLU A 62 5.16 18.72 8.68
CA GLU A 62 3.84 18.16 9.03
C GLU A 62 3.41 17.02 8.09
N ILE A 63 4.38 16.18 7.72
CA ILE A 63 4.15 15.01 6.86
C ILE A 63 4.16 13.71 7.64
N ILE A 64 3.46 12.72 7.09
CA ILE A 64 3.53 11.32 7.49
C ILE A 64 3.96 10.50 6.28
N ARG A 65 5.16 9.91 6.35
CA ARG A 65 5.61 8.96 5.33
C ARG A 65 5.03 7.59 5.62
N MET A 66 4.32 7.02 4.65
CA MET A 66 3.74 5.69 4.76
C MET A 66 3.78 5.00 3.40
N ASP A 67 3.96 3.68 3.40
CA ASP A 67 4.06 2.90 2.17
C ASP A 67 2.69 2.76 1.48
N GLY A 68 2.71 2.31 0.22
CA GLY A 68 1.48 2.09 -0.55
C GLY A 68 0.52 1.08 0.06
N ARG A 69 0.97 0.18 0.94
CA ARG A 69 0.12 -0.82 1.60
C ARG A 69 -0.72 -0.16 2.70
N ILE A 70 -0.10 0.67 3.55
CA ILE A 70 -0.77 1.44 4.60
C ILE A 70 -1.69 2.50 3.98
N ARG A 71 -1.23 3.21 2.93
CA ARG A 71 -2.06 4.17 2.18
C ARG A 71 -3.34 3.53 1.67
N ARG A 72 -3.22 2.35 1.04
CA ARG A 72 -4.37 1.60 0.54
C ARG A 72 -5.32 1.25 1.68
N ASN A 73 -4.83 0.73 2.80
CA ASN A 73 -5.67 0.39 3.94
C ASN A 73 -6.42 1.62 4.48
N ALA A 74 -5.74 2.75 4.65
CA ALA A 74 -6.33 4.03 5.03
C ALA A 74 -7.28 4.63 3.95
N GLY A 75 -7.16 4.17 2.71
CA GLY A 75 -7.93 4.68 1.56
C GLY A 75 -7.55 6.11 1.19
N VAL A 76 -6.25 6.42 1.19
CA VAL A 76 -5.73 7.76 0.90
C VAL A 76 -4.64 7.73 -0.16
N SER A 77 -4.51 8.83 -0.88
CA SER A 77 -3.49 9.02 -1.92
C SER A 77 -2.37 9.94 -1.42
N LEU A 78 -1.25 10.00 -2.15
CA LEU A 78 -0.16 10.93 -1.84
C LEU A 78 -0.66 12.39 -1.82
N SER A 79 -0.09 13.21 -0.95
CA SER A 79 -0.45 14.61 -0.71
C SER A 79 -1.83 14.87 -0.09
N GLU A 80 -2.69 13.86 0.08
CA GLU A 80 -3.89 13.99 0.91
C GLU A 80 -3.53 14.14 2.39
N LYS A 81 -4.52 14.49 3.22
CA LYS A 81 -4.35 14.62 4.67
C LYS A 81 -4.98 13.42 5.38
N VAL A 82 -4.32 12.97 6.44
CA VAL A 82 -4.85 11.97 7.37
C VAL A 82 -4.89 12.52 8.77
N THR A 83 -5.87 12.06 9.55
CA THR A 83 -5.89 12.29 10.99
C THR A 83 -5.16 11.15 11.68
N VAL A 84 -4.25 11.49 12.59
CA VAL A 84 -3.43 10.54 13.33
C VAL A 84 -3.69 10.72 14.81
N SER A 85 -3.80 9.61 15.53
CA SER A 85 -3.94 9.57 16.99
C SER A 85 -3.11 8.43 17.57
N ARG A 86 -2.81 8.46 18.87
CA ARG A 86 -2.31 7.28 19.57
C ARG A 86 -3.35 6.15 19.46
N ALA A 87 -2.91 4.92 19.15
CA ALA A 87 -3.81 3.78 19.11
C ALA A 87 -4.22 3.36 20.52
N ASN A 88 -5.36 2.68 20.62
CA ASN A 88 -5.74 1.91 21.80
C ASN A 88 -5.59 0.43 21.44
N GLU A 89 -4.35 -0.03 21.34
CA GLU A 89 -4.02 -1.37 20.90
C GLU A 89 -4.18 -2.41 22.01
N GLU A 90 -4.72 -3.58 21.65
CA GLU A 90 -4.77 -4.75 22.53
C GLU A 90 -4.08 -5.96 21.89
N PRO A 91 -3.51 -6.88 22.67
CA PRO A 91 -3.05 -8.17 22.15
C PRO A 91 -4.19 -8.93 21.47
N ALA A 92 -3.98 -9.36 20.24
CA ALA A 92 -4.98 -10.12 19.50
C ALA A 92 -5.18 -11.50 20.11
N ARG A 93 -6.41 -11.87 20.44
CA ARG A 93 -6.78 -13.25 20.82
C ARG A 93 -7.04 -14.09 19.60
N ASN A 94 -7.82 -13.54 18.66
CA ASN A 94 -8.14 -14.20 17.40
C ASN A 94 -8.02 -13.20 16.24
N VAL A 95 -7.43 -13.65 15.14
CA VAL A 95 -7.41 -12.91 13.87
C VAL A 95 -7.80 -13.88 12.77
N THR A 96 -8.84 -13.53 12.01
CA THR A 96 -9.25 -14.30 10.83
C THR A 96 -8.86 -13.53 9.58
N LEU A 97 -8.07 -14.17 8.73
CA LEU A 97 -7.65 -13.67 7.43
C LEU A 97 -8.36 -14.44 6.32
N ALA A 98 -8.61 -13.78 5.20
CA ALA A 98 -9.08 -14.44 3.98
C ALA A 98 -8.21 -14.02 2.80
N PRO A 99 -7.80 -14.93 1.90
CA PRO A 99 -7.14 -14.54 0.67
C PRO A 99 -8.08 -13.65 -0.17
N THR A 100 -7.54 -12.79 -1.02
CA THR A 100 -8.39 -11.92 -1.86
C THR A 100 -8.59 -12.48 -3.27
N SER A 101 -7.62 -13.23 -3.78
CA SER A 101 -7.61 -13.70 -5.18
C SER A 101 -7.59 -15.22 -5.32
N VAL A 102 -6.63 -15.90 -4.68
CA VAL A 102 -6.43 -17.35 -4.84
C VAL A 102 -6.99 -18.08 -3.62
N PRO A 103 -7.88 -19.08 -3.78
CA PRO A 103 -8.29 -19.94 -2.68
C PRO A 103 -7.08 -20.64 -2.07
N ILE A 104 -6.96 -20.61 -0.76
CA ILE A 104 -5.89 -21.28 -0.03
C ILE A 104 -6.53 -22.29 0.90
N ARG A 105 -6.05 -23.53 0.85
CA ARG A 105 -6.45 -24.54 1.81
C ARG A 105 -5.82 -24.21 3.17
N PRO A 106 -6.63 -24.03 4.24
CA PRO A 106 -6.12 -23.77 5.57
C PRO A 106 -5.35 -24.99 6.05
N GLU A 107 -4.11 -24.77 6.47
CA GLU A 107 -3.29 -25.78 7.11
C GLU A 107 -2.64 -25.17 8.36
N PRO A 108 -2.61 -25.86 9.52
CA PRO A 108 -2.07 -25.29 10.75
C PRO A 108 -0.62 -24.80 10.62
N ARG A 109 0.20 -25.49 9.81
CA ARG A 109 1.59 -25.06 9.52
C ARG A 109 1.63 -23.74 8.74
N PHE A 110 0.69 -23.54 7.83
CA PHE A 110 0.60 -22.32 7.04
C PHE A 110 0.08 -21.16 7.88
N GLU A 111 -0.91 -21.38 8.75
CA GLU A 111 -1.39 -20.37 9.70
C GLU A 111 -0.28 -19.92 10.66
N GLU A 112 0.51 -20.86 11.19
CA GLU A 112 1.68 -20.54 12.02
C GLU A 112 2.75 -19.76 11.24
N PHE A 113 2.99 -20.11 9.96
CA PHE A 113 3.88 -19.35 9.08
C PHE A 113 3.40 -17.90 8.90
N VAL A 114 2.11 -17.70 8.59
CA VAL A 114 1.51 -16.38 8.42
C VAL A 114 1.56 -15.58 9.73
N LYS A 115 1.22 -16.21 10.86
CA LYS A 115 1.31 -15.60 12.20
C LYS A 115 2.72 -15.09 12.48
N ARG A 116 3.75 -15.90 12.21
CA ARG A 116 5.16 -15.51 12.39
C ARG A 116 5.55 -14.29 11.57
N LYS A 117 4.99 -14.14 10.38
CA LYS A 117 5.22 -12.96 9.51
C LYS A 117 4.49 -11.71 10.01
N LEU A 118 3.42 -11.88 10.77
CA LEU A 118 2.63 -10.78 11.33
C LEU A 118 2.95 -10.46 12.79
N LEU A 119 3.89 -11.18 13.43
CA LEU A 119 4.25 -10.91 14.82
C LEU A 119 4.61 -9.45 15.04
N ASN A 120 4.03 -8.85 16.08
CA ASN A 120 4.15 -7.44 16.47
C ASN A 120 3.62 -6.44 15.42
N CYS A 121 2.93 -6.90 14.38
CA CYS A 121 2.29 -6.02 13.42
C CYS A 121 0.90 -5.60 13.95
N PRO A 122 0.57 -4.30 13.92
CA PRO A 122 -0.78 -3.85 14.18
C PRO A 122 -1.70 -4.21 13.01
N VAL A 123 -2.92 -4.66 13.31
CA VAL A 123 -3.95 -4.96 12.32
C VAL A 123 -5.31 -4.42 12.79
N THR A 124 -6.09 -3.92 11.84
CA THR A 124 -7.43 -3.37 12.02
C THR A 124 -8.41 -4.15 11.13
N PRO A 125 -9.72 -4.22 11.42
CA PRO A 125 -10.67 -4.90 10.54
C PRO A 125 -10.63 -4.29 9.14
N GLN A 126 -10.81 -5.14 8.12
CA GLN A 126 -10.77 -4.76 6.70
C GLN A 126 -9.38 -4.39 6.14
N ASP A 127 -8.33 -4.33 6.96
CA ASP A 127 -6.97 -4.14 6.46
C ASP A 127 -6.59 -5.28 5.49
N THR A 128 -5.80 -4.93 4.48
CA THR A 128 -5.13 -5.91 3.64
C THR A 128 -3.67 -6.03 4.08
N VAL A 129 -3.26 -7.24 4.43
CA VAL A 129 -1.87 -7.59 4.77
C VAL A 129 -1.26 -8.43 3.65
N PHE A 130 0.03 -8.25 3.41
CA PHE A 130 0.74 -8.89 2.30
C PHE A 130 1.76 -9.89 2.84
N ILE A 131 1.52 -11.17 2.62
CA ILE A 131 2.41 -12.23 3.11
C ILE A 131 3.33 -12.71 2.00
N PRO A 132 4.66 -12.59 2.15
CA PRO A 132 5.61 -13.08 1.15
C PRO A 132 5.66 -14.62 1.19
N ILE A 133 5.23 -15.25 0.10
CA ILE A 133 5.18 -16.70 -0.11
C ILE A 133 5.79 -16.99 -1.48
N LEU A 134 6.86 -17.79 -1.50
CA LEU A 134 7.53 -18.23 -2.74
C LEU A 134 7.86 -17.08 -3.71
N GLY A 135 8.40 -15.98 -3.17
CA GLY A 135 8.79 -14.79 -3.96
C GLY A 135 7.62 -13.92 -4.43
N ARG A 136 6.38 -14.21 -4.01
CA ARG A 136 5.19 -13.38 -4.29
C ARG A 136 4.58 -12.87 -2.99
N ALA A 137 4.10 -11.64 -2.99
CA ALA A 137 3.34 -11.09 -1.87
C ALA A 137 1.85 -11.42 -2.08
N ILE A 138 1.31 -12.35 -1.30
CA ILE A 138 -0.10 -12.72 -1.38
C ILE A 138 -0.92 -11.80 -0.45
N PRO A 139 -1.92 -11.06 -0.97
CA PRO A 139 -2.81 -10.25 -0.17
C PRO A 139 -3.83 -11.10 0.61
N PHE A 140 -3.96 -10.79 1.89
CA PHE A 140 -4.98 -11.32 2.78
C PHE A 140 -5.75 -10.17 3.41
N LYS A 141 -7.08 -10.26 3.42
CA LYS A 141 -7.95 -9.31 4.07
C LYS A 141 -8.25 -9.76 5.50
N VAL A 142 -8.18 -8.83 6.44
CA VAL A 142 -8.58 -9.05 7.84
C VAL A 142 -10.11 -9.05 7.92
N ILE A 143 -10.69 -10.23 8.12
CA ILE A 143 -12.15 -10.41 8.17
C ILE A 143 -12.69 -10.08 9.54
N SER A 144 -12.05 -10.63 10.57
CA SER A 144 -12.47 -10.45 11.94
C SER A 144 -11.29 -10.49 12.88
N ILE A 145 -11.42 -9.78 13.99
CA ILE A 145 -10.45 -9.71 15.07
C ILE A 145 -11.18 -9.77 16.40
N LYS A 146 -10.51 -10.32 17.41
CA LYS A 146 -10.96 -10.26 18.80
C LYS A 146 -9.78 -9.87 19.69
N PRO A 147 -9.89 -8.83 20.53
CA PRO A 147 -11.03 -7.89 20.67
C PRO A 147 -11.24 -7.02 19.41
N ALA A 148 -12.38 -6.33 19.34
CA ALA A 148 -12.65 -5.39 18.26
C ALA A 148 -11.83 -4.09 18.45
N GLY A 149 -11.36 -3.49 17.36
CA GLY A 149 -10.54 -2.28 17.39
C GLY A 149 -9.22 -2.46 16.66
N THR A 150 -8.12 -1.94 17.19
CA THR A 150 -6.79 -2.20 16.66
C THR A 150 -6.10 -3.21 17.56
N VAL A 151 -5.56 -4.27 16.97
CA VAL A 151 -4.92 -5.35 17.73
C VAL A 151 -3.51 -5.60 17.23
N VAL A 152 -2.67 -6.11 18.12
CA VAL A 152 -1.29 -6.53 17.78
C VAL A 152 -1.22 -8.04 17.78
N VAL A 153 -0.73 -8.62 16.68
CA VAL A 153 -0.54 -10.06 16.59
C VAL A 153 0.64 -10.48 17.47
N GLN A 154 0.41 -11.40 18.39
CA GLN A 154 1.41 -11.95 19.30
C GLN A 154 1.52 -13.48 19.14
N HIS A 155 2.47 -14.09 19.84
CA HIS A 155 2.65 -15.55 19.84
C HIS A 155 1.41 -16.30 20.34
N SER A 156 0.67 -15.69 21.29
CA SER A 156 -0.57 -16.19 21.87
C SER A 156 -1.79 -16.04 20.96
N THR A 157 -1.69 -15.27 19.87
CA THR A 157 -2.80 -15.05 18.94
C THR A 157 -3.12 -16.33 18.18
N ILE A 158 -4.41 -16.68 18.15
CA ILE A 158 -4.93 -17.75 17.30
C ILE A 158 -5.24 -17.12 15.94
N LEU A 159 -4.43 -17.43 14.93
CA LEU A 159 -4.64 -16.98 13.56
C LEU A 159 -5.35 -18.06 12.75
N THR A 160 -6.43 -17.69 12.07
CA THR A 160 -7.21 -18.61 11.23
C THR A 160 -7.29 -18.06 9.82
N ILE A 161 -7.12 -18.92 8.81
CA ILE A 161 -7.27 -18.53 7.41
C ILE A 161 -8.54 -19.14 6.85
N ALA A 162 -9.41 -18.29 6.29
CA ALA A 162 -10.61 -18.73 5.61
C ALA A 162 -10.29 -19.30 4.22
N GLU A 163 -11.00 -20.35 3.81
CA GLU A 163 -10.83 -21.01 2.50
C GLU A 163 -11.24 -20.12 1.33
N LYS A 164 -12.35 -19.39 1.50
CA LYS A 164 -12.99 -18.65 0.42
C LYS A 164 -12.35 -17.27 0.28
N PRO A 165 -12.03 -16.86 -0.96
CA PRO A 165 -11.59 -15.50 -1.19
C PRO A 165 -12.73 -14.51 -0.95
N THR A 166 -12.39 -13.28 -0.58
CA THR A 166 -13.38 -12.23 -0.29
C THR A 166 -14.11 -11.68 -1.50
N GLY A 167 -13.69 -12.07 -2.72
CA GLY A 167 -14.25 -11.55 -3.97
C GLY A 167 -13.77 -10.12 -4.29
N ASP A 168 -13.08 -9.46 -3.36
CA ASP A 168 -12.33 -8.25 -3.64
C ASP A 168 -11.18 -8.63 -4.57
N VAL A 169 -11.33 -8.36 -5.88
CA VAL A 169 -10.25 -8.49 -6.85
C VAL A 169 -9.24 -7.38 -6.58
N ILE A 170 -8.47 -7.54 -5.50
CA ILE A 170 -7.21 -6.82 -5.34
C ILE A 170 -6.29 -7.46 -6.37
N GLY A 171 -6.18 -6.81 -7.53
CA GLY A 171 -5.39 -7.27 -8.66
C GLY A 171 -4.04 -7.81 -8.19
N THR A 172 -3.66 -8.97 -8.71
CA THR A 172 -2.45 -9.72 -8.38
C THR A 172 -1.24 -8.77 -8.33
N ALA A 173 -0.77 -8.47 -7.11
CA ALA A 173 0.35 -7.58 -6.84
C ALA A 173 0.31 -6.27 -7.63
N GLN A 174 -0.59 -5.38 -7.22
CA GLN A 174 -0.50 -3.96 -7.53
C GLN A 174 0.79 -3.39 -6.89
N VAL A 175 1.87 -3.46 -7.67
CA VAL A 175 3.19 -2.93 -7.34
C VAL A 175 3.07 -1.43 -7.11
N THR A 176 3.71 -0.91 -6.07
CA THR A 176 3.79 0.55 -5.82
C THR A 176 5.08 1.07 -6.43
N TYR A 177 5.17 2.35 -6.75
CA TYR A 177 6.44 2.93 -7.25
C TYR A 177 7.61 2.69 -6.30
N GLU A 178 7.32 2.73 -5.01
CA GLU A 178 8.30 2.52 -3.94
C GLU A 178 8.90 1.11 -4.04
N GLU A 179 8.16 0.11 -4.50
CA GLU A 179 8.65 -1.27 -4.69
C GLU A 179 9.61 -1.42 -5.89
N ILE A 180 9.78 -0.36 -6.70
CA ILE A 180 10.67 -0.34 -7.86
C ILE A 180 12.02 0.28 -7.49
N GLY A 181 13.06 -0.54 -7.41
CA GLY A 181 14.42 -0.08 -7.13
C GLY A 181 15.12 0.50 -8.37
N GLY A 182 15.90 1.57 -8.17
CA GLY A 182 16.89 2.06 -9.14
C GLY A 182 16.35 2.84 -10.34
N LEU A 183 15.07 3.21 -10.33
CA LEU A 183 14.40 3.92 -11.43
C LEU A 183 13.73 5.23 -10.96
N SER A 184 14.30 5.89 -9.96
CA SER A 184 13.68 7.08 -9.33
C SER A 184 13.41 8.21 -10.33
N ASP A 185 14.36 8.48 -11.24
CA ASP A 185 14.25 9.56 -12.23
C ASP A 185 13.24 9.23 -13.33
N GLU A 186 13.15 7.96 -13.73
CA GLU A 186 12.15 7.46 -14.68
C GLU A 186 10.75 7.50 -14.05
N ILE A 187 10.62 7.07 -12.80
CA ILE A 187 9.37 7.11 -12.05
C ILE A 187 8.87 8.55 -11.94
N GLN A 188 9.74 9.50 -11.58
CA GLN A 188 9.36 10.91 -11.48
C GLN A 188 8.83 11.45 -12.82
N ARG A 189 9.52 11.19 -13.93
CA ARG A 189 9.08 11.62 -15.26
C ARG A 189 7.72 11.05 -15.63
N ILE A 190 7.46 9.77 -15.32
CA ILE A 190 6.17 9.16 -15.63
C ILE A 190 5.06 9.75 -14.75
N ARG A 191 5.32 10.03 -13.47
CA ARG A 191 4.35 10.69 -12.58
C ARG A 191 3.93 12.05 -13.10
N GLU A 192 4.89 12.85 -13.56
CA GLU A 192 4.62 14.16 -14.14
C GLU A 192 3.80 14.06 -15.43
N MET A 193 4.01 13.01 -16.23
CA MET A 193 3.29 12.80 -17.48
C MET A 193 1.92 12.15 -17.29
N VAL A 194 1.71 11.33 -16.27
CA VAL A 194 0.48 10.53 -16.10
C VAL A 194 -0.37 11.03 -14.93
N GLU A 195 0.21 11.12 -13.73
CA GLU A 195 -0.55 11.46 -12.53
C GLU A 195 -0.90 12.93 -12.42
N LEU A 196 0.03 13.82 -12.78
CA LEU A 196 -0.17 15.26 -12.65
C LEU A 196 -1.37 15.74 -13.50
N PRO A 197 -1.54 15.33 -14.78
CA PRO A 197 -2.75 15.63 -15.55
C PRO A 197 -4.04 15.12 -14.94
N MET A 198 -4.01 13.93 -14.33
CA MET A 198 -5.20 13.30 -13.75
C MET A 198 -5.60 13.96 -12.44
N LYS A 199 -4.63 14.31 -11.59
CA LYS A 199 -4.87 14.92 -10.27
C LYS A 199 -5.15 16.43 -10.35
N HIS A 200 -4.55 17.12 -11.31
CA HIS A 200 -4.59 18.57 -11.44
C HIS A 200 -4.92 19.05 -12.87
N PRO A 201 -6.06 18.64 -13.46
CA PRO A 201 -6.43 19.02 -14.84
C PRO A 201 -6.59 20.54 -15.02
N GLU A 202 -6.88 21.27 -13.95
CA GLU A 202 -6.97 22.73 -13.93
C GLU A 202 -5.66 23.42 -14.28
N LEU A 203 -4.51 22.84 -13.94
CA LEU A 203 -3.20 23.42 -14.25
C LEU A 203 -2.95 23.41 -15.77
N PHE A 204 -3.28 22.30 -16.43
CA PHE A 204 -3.13 22.15 -17.88
C PHE A 204 -4.06 23.11 -18.64
N LYS A 205 -5.31 23.26 -18.18
CA LYS A 205 -6.27 24.21 -18.76
C LYS A 205 -5.81 25.67 -18.63
N ARG A 206 -5.27 26.06 -17.48
CA ARG A 206 -4.78 27.43 -17.24
C ARG A 206 -3.55 27.76 -18.07
N LEU A 207 -2.66 26.79 -18.25
CA LEU A 207 -1.44 26.94 -19.04
C LEU A 207 -1.68 26.82 -20.55
N GLY A 208 -2.87 26.37 -20.96
CA GLY A 208 -3.22 26.19 -22.37
C GLY A 208 -2.42 25.08 -23.06
N ILE A 209 -1.96 24.09 -22.28
CA ILE A 209 -1.16 22.96 -22.78
C ILE A 209 -1.97 21.67 -22.69
N ASP A 210 -1.83 20.82 -23.71
CA ASP A 210 -2.44 19.49 -23.69
C ASP A 210 -1.59 18.51 -22.88
N PRO A 211 -2.21 17.63 -22.09
CA PRO A 211 -1.47 16.55 -21.43
C PRO A 211 -0.95 15.54 -22.45
N PRO A 212 0.17 14.85 -22.15
CA PRO A 212 0.73 13.84 -23.04
C PRO A 212 -0.26 12.68 -23.22
N ARG A 213 -0.43 12.22 -24.47
CA ARG A 213 -1.42 11.19 -24.83
C ARG A 213 -0.89 9.76 -24.76
N GLY A 214 0.43 9.59 -24.68
CA GLY A 214 1.06 8.28 -24.68
C GLY A 214 2.53 8.37 -24.27
N LEU A 215 3.05 7.25 -23.78
CA LEU A 215 4.42 7.12 -23.31
C LEU A 215 5.02 5.82 -23.85
N ILE A 216 6.28 5.88 -24.27
CA ILE A 216 7.03 4.71 -24.75
C ILE A 216 8.15 4.41 -23.77
N LEU A 217 8.15 3.20 -23.20
CA LEU A 217 9.24 2.69 -22.37
C LEU A 217 10.18 1.83 -23.21
N HIS A 218 11.44 2.25 -23.36
CA HIS A 218 12.46 1.51 -24.10
C HIS A 218 13.63 1.06 -23.21
N GLY A 219 14.47 0.14 -23.72
CA GLY A 219 15.70 -0.32 -23.07
C GLY A 219 15.85 -1.85 -23.04
N PRO A 220 16.92 -2.39 -22.44
CA PRO A 220 17.18 -3.83 -22.37
C PRO A 220 16.03 -4.63 -21.74
N PRO A 221 15.88 -5.92 -22.07
CA PRO A 221 14.92 -6.80 -21.39
C PRO A 221 15.28 -6.93 -19.89
N GLY A 222 14.27 -7.08 -19.03
CA GLY A 222 14.48 -7.26 -17.59
C GLY A 222 14.63 -5.99 -16.76
N THR A 223 14.63 -4.79 -17.35
CA THR A 223 14.75 -3.52 -16.59
C THR A 223 13.44 -3.03 -15.95
N GLY A 224 12.46 -3.90 -15.74
CA GLY A 224 11.23 -3.55 -15.02
C GLY A 224 10.19 -2.71 -15.79
N LYS A 225 10.26 -2.57 -17.12
CA LYS A 225 9.30 -1.75 -17.92
C LYS A 225 7.83 -2.11 -17.68
N THR A 226 7.47 -3.39 -17.77
CA THR A 226 6.10 -3.86 -17.51
C THR A 226 5.69 -3.66 -16.06
N LEU A 227 6.64 -3.78 -15.14
CA LEU A 227 6.41 -3.62 -13.70
C LEU A 227 6.17 -2.14 -13.36
N LEU A 228 6.89 -1.24 -14.01
CA LEU A 228 6.67 0.21 -13.96
C LEU A 228 5.30 0.61 -14.51
N ALA A 229 4.90 0.09 -15.67
CA ALA A 229 3.57 0.35 -16.23
C ALA A 229 2.44 -0.12 -15.29
N LYS A 230 2.60 -1.29 -14.65
CA LYS A 230 1.65 -1.79 -13.65
C LYS A 230 1.58 -0.91 -12.41
N ALA A 231 2.73 -0.40 -11.94
CA ALA A 231 2.78 0.46 -10.77
C ALA A 231 2.11 1.83 -11.02
N VAL A 232 2.34 2.40 -12.19
CA VAL A 232 1.72 3.66 -12.61
C VAL A 232 0.20 3.54 -12.61
N ALA A 233 -0.33 2.49 -13.23
CA ALA A 233 -1.77 2.29 -13.30
C ALA A 233 -2.38 2.05 -11.91
N SER A 234 -1.69 1.28 -11.06
CA SER A 234 -2.13 1.04 -9.69
C SER A 234 -2.19 2.31 -8.83
N GLU A 235 -1.17 3.15 -8.90
CA GLU A 235 -1.05 4.35 -8.05
C GLU A 235 -1.88 5.53 -8.58
N SER A 236 -2.16 5.55 -9.88
CA SER A 236 -3.04 6.55 -10.49
C SER A 236 -4.53 6.21 -10.37
N GLU A 237 -4.88 5.09 -9.71
CA GLU A 237 -6.24 4.54 -9.64
C GLU A 237 -6.89 4.37 -11.04
N ALA A 238 -6.06 4.11 -12.06
CA ALA A 238 -6.47 3.99 -13.44
C ALA A 238 -6.75 2.52 -13.81
N ASN A 239 -7.67 2.30 -14.74
CA ASN A 239 -7.87 0.96 -15.30
C ASN A 239 -6.65 0.54 -16.13
N PHE A 240 -6.11 -0.66 -15.89
CA PHE A 240 -4.94 -1.19 -16.60
C PHE A 240 -5.34 -2.28 -17.57
N ILE A 241 -5.27 -1.97 -18.87
CA ILE A 241 -5.48 -2.96 -19.94
C ILE A 241 -4.11 -3.35 -20.48
N HIS A 242 -3.68 -4.57 -20.16
CA HIS A 242 -2.44 -5.12 -20.70
C HIS A 242 -2.73 -5.78 -22.05
N ILE A 243 -2.10 -5.28 -23.10
CA ILE A 243 -2.16 -5.84 -24.45
C ILE A 243 -0.76 -6.31 -24.82
N ASN A 244 -0.61 -7.61 -25.05
CA ASN A 244 0.69 -8.17 -25.47
C ASN A 244 0.76 -8.22 -27.00
N GLY A 245 1.84 -7.69 -27.60
CA GLY A 245 2.01 -7.66 -29.06
C GLY A 245 1.83 -9.03 -29.74
N PRO A 246 2.42 -10.13 -29.21
CA PRO A 246 2.19 -11.47 -29.73
C PRO A 246 0.73 -11.96 -29.64
N GLU A 247 -0.05 -11.51 -28.66
CA GLU A 247 -1.47 -11.89 -28.51
C GLU A 247 -2.34 -11.30 -29.62
N ILE A 248 -1.92 -10.16 -30.19
CA ILE A 248 -2.55 -9.57 -31.36
C ILE A 248 -2.10 -10.29 -32.64
N MET A 249 -0.79 -10.55 -32.77
CA MET A 249 -0.24 -11.20 -33.97
C MET A 249 -0.71 -12.65 -34.18
N SER A 250 -1.13 -13.34 -33.11
CA SER A 250 -1.60 -14.73 -33.18
C SER A 250 -3.07 -14.90 -33.57
N LYS A 251 -3.86 -13.82 -33.67
CA LYS A 251 -5.28 -13.89 -34.01
C LYS A 251 -5.47 -13.80 -35.52
N PHE A 252 -6.40 -14.59 -36.06
CA PHE A 252 -6.71 -14.62 -37.49
C PHE A 252 -7.23 -13.26 -37.97
N TYR A 253 -7.02 -12.98 -39.27
CA TYR A 253 -7.37 -11.71 -39.93
C TYR A 253 -8.83 -11.32 -39.63
N GLY A 254 -9.03 -10.19 -38.94
CA GLY A 254 -10.36 -9.67 -38.56
C GLY A 254 -10.73 -9.76 -37.08
N GLU A 255 -9.97 -10.45 -36.21
CA GLU A 255 -10.23 -10.50 -34.75
C GLU A 255 -9.37 -9.52 -33.92
N SER A 256 -8.53 -8.73 -34.58
CA SER A 256 -7.52 -7.86 -33.94
C SER A 256 -7.79 -6.35 -34.06
N GLU A 257 -8.68 -5.95 -34.96
CA GLU A 257 -9.10 -4.55 -35.24
C GLU A 257 -10.39 -4.22 -34.48
#